data_AF-A0A4R5DJ51-F1
#
_entry.id   AF-A0A4R5DJ51-F1
#
_cell.length_a   1.000
_cell.length_b   1.000
_cell.length_c   1.000
_cell.angle_alpha   90.00
_cell.angle_beta   90.00
_cell.angle_gamma   90.00
#
_symmetry.space_group_name_H-M   'P 1'
#
loop_
_entity.id
_entity.type
_entity.pdbx_description
1 polymer ?
#
loop_
_entity_poly.entity_id
_entity_poly.type
_entity_poly.pdbx_seq_one_letter_code
_entity_poly.pdbx_strand_id
1 'polypeptide(L)'
;MKAALYCLFVTLLFVSTACDDNMVKPVSDQEVYFEVSYTNFAWGEQFRGFLIDKDGKIKTYDKPAQWNKVTEKSGLSVAQLKENLSNSVNTDKSVSMAELKENISKISSIGNSFSKPVAKGADQGQTLFYAYRYDAEKLIYTPILLSQTGDVESHNTDAAAIELSAWLAGVLAKVY
;
A
#
# COMPACT_ATOMS: atom_id res chain seq x y z
N MET A 1 -55.47 -47.99 -41.87
CA MET A 1 -54.96 -46.63 -42.17
C MET A 1 -55.37 -45.74 -41.00
N LYS A 2 -54.52 -45.10 -40.18
CA LYS A 2 -53.08 -44.83 -40.17
C LYS A 2 -52.56 -45.09 -38.73
N ALA A 3 -51.34 -45.57 -38.64
CA ALA A 3 -50.56 -45.67 -37.41
C ALA A 3 -49.93 -44.31 -37.06
N ALA A 4 -49.69 -44.05 -35.77
CA ALA A 4 -48.53 -43.28 -35.31
C ALA A 4 -48.31 -43.52 -33.81
N LEU A 5 -47.38 -44.43 -33.54
CA LEU A 5 -46.64 -44.60 -32.30
C LEU A 5 -45.55 -43.51 -32.27
N TYR A 6 -45.42 -42.75 -31.18
CA TYR A 6 -44.15 -42.10 -30.84
C TYR A 6 -43.90 -42.21 -29.34
N CYS A 7 -42.92 -43.06 -29.02
CA CYS A 7 -42.13 -43.00 -27.80
C CYS A 7 -41.38 -41.66 -27.72
N LEU A 8 -40.96 -41.32 -26.49
CA LEU A 8 -39.56 -41.01 -26.13
C LEU A 8 -39.41 -39.69 -25.33
N PHE A 9 -38.95 -39.89 -24.08
CA PHE A 9 -37.92 -39.12 -23.36
C PHE A 9 -38.20 -37.65 -22.97
N VAL A 10 -38.21 -37.35 -21.66
CA VAL A 10 -37.08 -36.73 -20.90
C VAL A 10 -37.02 -35.21 -21.19
N THR A 11 -37.08 -34.30 -20.22
CA THR A 11 -36.34 -34.24 -18.96
C THR A 11 -37.01 -33.23 -18.03
N LEU A 12 -36.94 -33.54 -16.74
CA LEU A 12 -37.11 -32.65 -15.60
C LEU A 12 -36.17 -31.45 -15.74
N LEU A 13 -36.68 -30.27 -16.11
CA LEU A 13 -35.94 -29.02 -16.04
C LEU A 13 -36.03 -28.48 -14.61
N PHE A 14 -35.12 -28.97 -13.76
CA PHE A 14 -34.67 -28.24 -12.59
C PHE A 14 -34.08 -26.92 -13.08
N VAL A 15 -34.85 -25.84 -12.97
CA VAL A 15 -34.30 -24.48 -13.09
C VAL A 15 -33.58 -24.21 -11.78
N SER A 16 -32.33 -24.67 -11.70
CA SER A 16 -31.37 -24.11 -10.76
C SER A 16 -31.14 -22.68 -11.18
N THR A 17 -31.78 -21.74 -10.49
CA THR A 17 -31.30 -20.36 -10.44
C THR A 17 -29.93 -20.41 -9.79
N ALA A 18 -28.90 -20.55 -10.61
CA ALA A 18 -27.55 -20.19 -10.24
C ALA A 18 -27.62 -18.70 -9.89
N CYS A 19 -27.61 -18.43 -8.59
CA CYS A 19 -27.28 -17.11 -8.10
C CYS A 19 -25.82 -16.92 -8.50
N ASP A 20 -25.62 -16.32 -9.66
CA ASP A 20 -24.33 -15.78 -10.04
C ASP A 20 -24.10 -14.64 -9.06
N ASP A 21 -23.43 -14.97 -7.94
CA ASP A 21 -22.72 -13.96 -7.19
C ASP A 21 -21.73 -13.37 -8.18
N ASN A 22 -22.17 -12.31 -8.85
CA ASN A 22 -21.31 -11.29 -9.38
C ASN A 22 -20.46 -10.81 -8.20
N MET A 23 -19.40 -11.56 -7.92
CA MET A 23 -18.28 -11.11 -7.14
C MET A 23 -17.58 -10.08 -8.02
N VAL A 24 -18.21 -8.90 -8.07
CA VAL A 24 -17.51 -7.64 -8.26
C VAL A 24 -16.56 -7.59 -7.06
N LYS A 25 -15.39 -8.22 -7.20
CA LYS A 25 -14.25 -7.85 -6.36
C LYS A 25 -14.13 -6.35 -6.55
N PRO A 26 -14.24 -5.52 -5.50
CA PRO A 26 -13.89 -4.12 -5.67
C PRO A 26 -12.45 -4.13 -6.19
N VAL A 27 -12.27 -3.63 -7.42
CA VAL A 27 -10.97 -3.15 -7.85
C VAL A 27 -10.61 -2.15 -6.77
N SER A 28 -9.63 -2.48 -5.94
CA SER A 28 -9.27 -1.61 -4.82
C SER A 28 -8.89 -0.26 -5.41
N ASP A 29 -9.65 0.80 -5.09
CA ASP A 29 -9.34 2.19 -5.46
C ASP A 29 -8.07 2.71 -4.74
N GLN A 30 -7.37 1.82 -4.04
CA GLN A 30 -6.10 2.11 -3.41
C GLN A 30 -5.01 2.31 -4.47
N GLU A 31 -4.64 3.57 -4.68
CA GLU A 31 -3.62 4.01 -5.62
C GLU A 31 -2.19 3.85 -5.09
N VAL A 32 -1.99 3.94 -3.77
CA VAL A 32 -0.66 3.84 -3.13
C VAL A 32 -0.69 2.79 -2.03
N TYR A 33 0.35 1.96 -1.99
CA TYR A 33 0.51 0.92 -0.96
C TYR A 33 1.64 1.21 0.01
N PHE A 34 2.71 1.85 -0.45
CA PHE A 34 3.90 2.07 0.38
C PHE A 34 4.49 3.45 0.18
N GLU A 35 5.12 3.96 1.22
CA GLU A 35 5.89 5.19 1.19
C GLU A 35 7.16 5.05 2.05
N VAL A 36 8.25 5.61 1.56
CA VAL A 36 9.43 5.89 2.37
C VAL A 36 9.68 7.38 2.34
N SER A 37 9.77 8.00 3.51
CA SER A 37 10.01 9.44 3.66
C SER A 37 11.29 9.68 4.47
N TYR A 38 12.09 10.64 4.06
CA TYR A 38 13.27 11.11 4.75
C TYR A 38 13.12 12.59 5.08
N THR A 39 13.36 12.95 6.35
CA THR A 39 13.37 14.33 6.82
C THR A 39 14.64 14.61 7.61
N ASN A 40 15.31 15.74 7.36
CA ASN A 40 16.41 16.22 8.20
C ASN A 40 16.42 17.76 8.22
N PHE A 41 16.87 18.34 9.33
CA PHE A 41 16.95 19.79 9.54
C PHE A 41 18.35 20.27 9.96
N ALA A 42 19.28 19.37 10.27
CA ALA A 42 20.58 19.76 10.84
C ALA A 42 21.47 20.58 9.87
N TRP A 43 21.25 20.45 8.56
CA TRP A 43 22.08 21.09 7.52
C TRP A 43 21.23 21.72 6.41
N GLY A 44 20.11 22.33 6.83
CA GLY A 44 19.06 22.80 5.95
C GLY A 44 17.93 21.78 5.82
N GLU A 45 16.75 22.27 5.41
CA GLU A 45 15.58 21.40 5.26
C GLU A 45 15.83 20.39 4.14
N GLN A 46 15.75 19.10 4.51
CA GLN A 46 15.71 17.98 3.60
C GLN A 46 14.37 17.28 3.82
N PHE A 47 13.59 17.15 2.76
CA PHE A 47 12.35 16.39 2.77
C PHE A 47 12.19 15.70 1.43
N ARG A 48 12.42 14.40 1.39
CA ARG A 48 12.41 13.61 0.15
C ARG A 48 11.96 12.19 0.42
N GLY A 49 11.57 11.48 -0.62
CA GLY A 49 11.09 10.12 -0.45
C GLY A 49 10.61 9.51 -1.74
N PHE A 50 9.88 8.40 -1.62
CA PHE A 50 9.17 7.80 -2.73
C PHE A 50 7.88 7.10 -2.29
N LEU A 51 6.97 6.98 -3.23
CA LEU A 51 5.71 6.25 -3.15
C LEU A 51 5.76 5.06 -4.10
N ILE A 52 5.15 3.94 -3.72
CA ILE A 52 4.91 2.79 -4.60
C ILE A 52 3.41 2.70 -4.87
N ASP A 53 3.04 2.87 -6.13
CA ASP A 53 1.64 2.84 -6.55
C ASP A 53 1.11 1.42 -6.80
N LYS A 54 -0.19 1.32 -7.08
CA LYS A 54 -0.92 0.06 -7.35
C LYS A 54 -0.40 -0.73 -8.54
N ASP A 55 0.34 -0.08 -9.44
CA ASP A 55 0.93 -0.68 -10.64
C ASP A 55 2.43 -0.99 -10.42
N GLY A 56 2.92 -0.83 -9.18
CA GLY A 56 4.31 -1.08 -8.80
C GLY A 56 5.28 0.00 -9.27
N LYS A 57 4.78 1.13 -9.77
CA LYS A 57 5.65 2.22 -10.21
C LYS A 57 6.13 3.00 -8.99
N ILE A 58 7.41 3.39 -9.06
CA ILE A 58 8.03 4.21 -8.03
C ILE A 58 7.97 5.67 -8.47
N LYS A 59 7.41 6.52 -7.61
CA LYS A 59 7.37 7.97 -7.78
C LYS A 59 8.17 8.62 -6.67
N THR A 60 9.17 9.44 -7.00
CA THR A 60 10.00 10.14 -6.01
C THR A 60 9.51 11.57 -5.80
N TYR A 61 9.83 12.14 -4.66
CA TYR A 61 9.66 13.56 -4.38
C TYR A 61 10.91 14.09 -3.67
N ASP A 62 11.28 15.33 -3.96
CA ASP A 62 12.38 16.05 -3.30
C ASP A 62 11.97 17.51 -3.11
N LYS A 63 11.79 17.90 -1.85
CA LYS A 63 11.31 19.20 -1.39
C LYS A 63 10.12 19.72 -2.21
N PRO A 64 9.02 18.96 -2.29
CA PRO A 64 7.83 19.40 -3.01
C PRO A 64 7.28 20.69 -2.40
N ALA A 65 6.74 21.57 -3.24
CA ALA A 65 6.19 22.86 -2.79
C ALA A 65 4.99 22.69 -1.84
N GLN A 66 4.27 21.58 -1.97
CA GLN A 66 3.16 21.18 -1.12
C GLN A 66 3.27 19.68 -0.81
N TRP A 67 3.01 19.30 0.44
CA TRP A 67 2.94 17.89 0.84
C TRP A 67 2.01 17.69 2.02
N ASN A 68 1.05 16.79 1.85
CA ASN A 68 0.18 16.34 2.93
C ASN A 68 0.93 15.28 3.74
N LYS A 69 1.50 15.69 4.89
CA LYS A 69 2.16 14.77 5.82
C LYS A 69 1.11 13.95 6.57
N VAL A 70 1.37 12.66 6.71
CA VAL A 70 0.50 11.80 7.49
C VAL A 70 0.72 12.03 8.98
N THR A 71 -0.37 12.00 9.74
CA THR A 71 -0.29 11.82 11.20
C THR A 71 -1.02 10.53 11.54
N GLU A 72 -0.55 9.82 12.57
CA GLU A 72 -1.16 8.56 13.03
C GLU A 72 -2.66 8.69 13.36
N LYS A 73 -3.16 9.92 13.57
CA LYS A 73 -4.54 10.18 13.98
C LYS A 73 -5.51 10.46 12.84
N SER A 74 -5.04 10.92 11.68
CA SER A 74 -5.93 11.47 10.64
C SER A 74 -5.91 10.72 9.31
N GLY A 75 -4.86 9.95 9.02
CA GLY A 75 -4.65 9.41 7.68
C GLY A 75 -4.56 10.51 6.61
N LEU A 76 -4.70 10.11 5.35
CA LEU A 76 -4.82 11.01 4.19
C LEU A 76 -6.14 10.73 3.46
N SER A 77 -6.88 11.78 3.09
CA SER A 77 -7.96 11.61 2.11
C SER A 77 -7.42 11.25 0.73
N VAL A 78 -8.28 10.67 -0.11
CA VAL A 78 -7.97 10.42 -1.53
C VAL A 78 -7.46 11.69 -2.22
N ALA A 79 -8.05 12.86 -1.93
CA ALA A 79 -7.65 14.13 -2.53
C ALA A 79 -6.23 14.54 -2.11
N GLN A 80 -5.90 14.43 -0.82
CA GLN A 80 -4.57 14.76 -0.29
C GLN A 80 -3.49 13.83 -0.84
N LEU A 81 -3.78 12.53 -0.95
CA LEU A 81 -2.83 11.59 -1.55
C LEU A 81 -2.64 11.85 -3.05
N LYS A 82 -3.72 12.18 -3.78
CA LYS A 82 -3.63 12.60 -5.19
C LYS A 82 -2.79 13.86 -5.35
N GLU A 83 -2.90 14.82 -4.44
CA GLU A 83 -2.05 16.01 -4.43
C GLU A 83 -0.57 15.63 -4.19
N ASN A 84 -0.28 14.74 -3.24
CA ASN A 84 1.08 14.23 -3.03
C ASN A 84 1.63 13.55 -4.30
N LEU A 85 0.82 12.70 -4.95
CA LEU A 85 1.18 12.05 -6.21
C LEU A 85 1.43 13.07 -7.33
N SER A 86 0.66 14.16 -7.40
CA SER A 86 0.86 15.22 -8.40
C SER A 86 2.15 16.02 -8.17
N ASN A 87 2.64 16.06 -6.93
CA ASN A 87 3.92 16.67 -6.54
C ASN A 87 5.09 15.67 -6.56
N SER A 88 4.90 14.49 -7.16
CA SER A 88 5.92 13.44 -7.30
C SER A 88 6.27 13.20 -8.77
N VAL A 89 7.47 12.68 -9.02
CA VAL A 89 8.01 12.43 -10.35
C VAL A 89 8.13 10.92 -10.57
N ASN A 90 7.68 10.43 -11.73
CA ASN A 90 7.87 9.03 -12.10
C ASN A 90 9.36 8.71 -12.24
N THR A 91 9.77 7.53 -11.77
CA THR A 91 11.10 6.98 -12.04
C THR A 91 11.04 5.90 -13.12
N ASP A 92 12.20 5.50 -13.62
CA ASP A 92 12.39 4.30 -14.46
C ASP A 92 12.42 3.00 -13.64
N LYS A 93 12.37 3.12 -12.30
CA LYS A 93 12.40 2.00 -11.36
C LYS A 93 10.97 1.56 -11.01
N SER A 94 10.81 0.27 -10.81
CA SER A 94 9.53 -0.34 -10.45
C SER A 94 9.72 -1.61 -9.64
N VAL A 95 8.71 -1.96 -8.87
CA VAL A 95 8.55 -3.26 -8.23
C VAL A 95 7.76 -4.17 -9.18
N SER A 96 8.15 -5.45 -9.27
CA SER A 96 7.39 -6.38 -10.11
C SER A 96 5.98 -6.61 -9.54
N MET A 97 4.98 -6.84 -10.39
CA MET A 97 3.61 -7.08 -9.91
C MET A 97 3.47 -8.32 -9.01
N ALA A 98 4.33 -9.32 -9.17
CA ALA A 98 4.36 -10.50 -8.30
C ALA A 98 4.84 -10.11 -6.89
N GLU A 99 5.98 -9.43 -6.81
CA GLU A 99 6.57 -8.92 -5.56
C GLU A 99 5.63 -7.91 -4.86
N LEU A 100 4.99 -7.02 -5.62
CA LEU A 100 4.04 -6.07 -5.08
C LEU A 100 2.84 -6.78 -4.45
N LYS A 101 2.21 -7.73 -5.14
CA LYS A 101 1.05 -8.47 -4.63
C LYS A 101 1.39 -9.28 -3.38
N GLU A 102 2.55 -9.92 -3.37
CA GLU A 102 3.04 -10.66 -2.20
C GLU A 102 3.11 -9.72 -0.98
N ASN A 103 3.74 -8.56 -1.13
CA ASN A 103 3.91 -7.61 -0.03
C ASN A 103 2.60 -6.92 0.37
N ILE A 104 1.70 -6.63 -0.56
CA ILE A 104 0.37 -6.08 -0.25
C ILE A 104 -0.43 -7.04 0.63
N SER A 105 -0.35 -8.35 0.37
CA SER A 105 -1.10 -9.37 1.12
C SER A 105 -0.78 -9.39 2.62
N LYS A 106 0.40 -8.89 2.99
CA LYS A 106 0.90 -8.81 4.36
C LYS A 106 0.32 -7.61 5.14
N ILE A 107 -0.20 -6.60 4.46
CA ILE A 107 -0.58 -5.32 5.09
C ILE A 107 -1.74 -5.49 6.08
N SER A 108 -2.72 -6.35 5.78
CA SER A 108 -3.96 -6.45 6.58
C SER A 108 -3.75 -7.04 7.99
N SER A 109 -2.72 -7.85 8.20
CA SER A 109 -2.46 -8.50 9.49
C SER A 109 -1.67 -7.64 10.47
N ILE A 110 -1.02 -6.58 9.99
CA ILE A 110 -0.05 -5.81 10.80
C ILE A 110 -0.72 -5.12 11.98
N GLY A 111 -0.26 -5.44 13.19
CA GLY A 111 -0.66 -4.76 14.42
C GLY A 111 -0.01 -3.38 14.62
N ASN A 112 -0.25 -2.77 15.78
CA ASN A 112 0.30 -1.45 16.16
C ASN A 112 1.28 -1.53 17.34
N SER A 113 2.00 -2.65 17.47
CA SER A 113 2.96 -2.88 18.55
C SER A 113 4.37 -2.50 18.09
N PHE A 114 5.08 -1.72 18.89
CA PHE A 114 6.41 -1.22 18.56
C PHE A 114 7.46 -1.58 19.60
N SER A 115 8.71 -1.72 19.14
CA SER A 115 9.86 -1.77 20.01
C SER A 115 10.06 -0.44 20.73
N LYS A 116 10.75 -0.47 21.88
CA LYS A 116 11.12 0.76 22.59
C LYS A 116 12.00 1.62 21.68
N PRO A 117 11.73 2.91 21.51
CA PRO A 117 12.60 3.80 20.76
C PRO A 117 14.01 3.84 21.36
N VAL A 118 15.03 3.77 20.50
CA VAL A 118 16.44 3.81 20.89
C VAL A 118 17.11 4.97 20.15
N ALA A 119 17.77 5.86 20.89
CA ALA A 119 18.62 6.88 20.29
C ALA A 119 19.84 6.23 19.62
N LYS A 120 20.10 6.58 18.37
CA LYS A 120 21.20 6.01 17.58
C LYS A 120 22.25 7.03 17.17
N GLY A 121 21.90 8.31 17.16
CA GLY A 121 22.84 9.38 16.91
C GLY A 121 22.18 10.75 16.97
N ALA A 122 22.89 11.73 16.43
CA ALA A 122 22.41 13.09 16.25
C ALA A 122 22.62 13.49 14.79
N ASP A 123 21.78 14.40 14.31
CA ASP A 123 21.85 15.05 13.00
C ASP A 123 21.72 14.10 11.78
N GLN A 124 21.29 12.86 11.99
CA GLN A 124 21.03 11.87 10.92
C GLN A 124 19.67 12.12 10.24
N GLY A 125 18.77 12.82 10.94
CA GLY A 125 17.39 13.01 10.52
C GLY A 125 16.55 11.78 10.81
N GLN A 126 15.50 11.57 10.02
CA GLN A 126 14.52 10.52 10.22
C GLN A 126 14.10 9.91 8.88
N THR A 127 14.19 8.59 8.76
CA THR A 127 13.54 7.83 7.68
C THR A 127 12.36 7.07 8.24
N LEU A 128 11.18 7.22 7.64
CA LEU A 128 9.95 6.52 8.01
C LEU A 128 9.51 5.62 6.87
N PHE A 129 9.18 4.38 7.22
CA PHE A 129 8.69 3.36 6.31
C PHE A 129 7.21 3.12 6.60
N TYR A 130 6.36 3.35 5.61
CA TYR A 130 4.92 3.21 5.73
C TYR A 130 4.36 2.18 4.76
N ALA A 131 3.38 1.41 5.25
CA ALA A 131 2.36 0.80 4.42
C ALA A 131 1.04 1.57 4.58
N TYR A 132 0.16 1.50 3.60
CA TYR A 132 -1.17 2.12 3.67
C TYR A 132 -2.28 1.08 3.64
N ARG A 133 -3.31 1.31 4.46
CA ARG A 133 -4.63 0.68 4.33
C ARG A 133 -5.63 1.71 3.83
N TYR A 134 -6.31 1.40 2.74
CA TYR A 134 -7.40 2.23 2.24
C TYR A 134 -8.75 1.77 2.80
N ASP A 135 -9.48 2.70 3.40
CA ASP A 135 -10.88 2.55 3.79
C ASP A 135 -11.75 3.18 2.70
N ALA A 136 -12.40 2.35 1.90
CA ALA A 136 -13.23 2.80 0.77
C ALA A 136 -14.55 3.46 1.19
N GLU A 137 -15.05 3.18 2.40
CA GLU A 137 -16.26 3.82 2.91
C GLU A 137 -15.97 5.25 3.37
N LYS A 138 -14.80 5.45 3.99
CA LYS A 138 -14.37 6.76 4.49
C LYS A 138 -13.54 7.56 3.50
N LEU A 139 -13.06 6.92 2.43
CA LEU A 139 -12.12 7.50 1.45
C LEU A 139 -10.82 7.98 2.10
N ILE A 140 -10.31 7.22 3.07
CA ILE A 140 -9.11 7.54 3.87
C ILE A 140 -8.03 6.47 3.72
N TYR A 141 -6.80 6.89 3.50
CA TYR A 141 -5.58 6.11 3.61
C TYR A 141 -5.04 6.22 5.03
N THR A 142 -5.07 5.11 5.76
CA THR A 142 -4.49 5.02 7.10
C THR A 142 -3.04 4.53 6.98
N PRO A 143 -2.05 5.30 7.45
CA PRO A 143 -0.66 4.86 7.46
C PRO A 143 -0.46 3.79 8.52
N ILE A 144 0.43 2.86 8.25
CA ILE A 144 0.95 1.90 9.20
C ILE A 144 2.45 2.11 9.21
N LEU A 145 2.96 2.65 10.32
CA LEU A 145 4.39 2.78 10.50
C LEU A 145 4.99 1.37 10.63
N LEU A 146 5.90 1.04 9.73
CA LEU A 146 6.62 -0.24 9.72
C LEU A 146 7.90 -0.10 10.55
N SER A 147 8.65 0.97 10.29
CA SER A 147 9.83 1.32 11.06
C SER A 147 10.21 2.79 10.90
N GLN A 148 11.04 3.23 11.83
CA GLN A 148 11.70 4.52 11.84
C GLN A 148 13.20 4.30 12.06
N THR A 149 14.03 5.01 11.31
CA THR A 149 15.49 5.03 11.49
C THR A 149 16.05 6.46 11.43
N GLY A 150 17.31 6.65 11.83
CA GLY A 150 17.98 7.94 11.90
C GLY A 150 18.37 8.29 13.34
N ASP A 151 18.03 9.48 13.82
CA ASP A 151 18.37 9.92 15.19
C ASP A 151 17.79 8.99 16.26
N VAL A 152 16.58 8.50 16.00
CA VAL A 152 15.88 7.51 16.82
C VAL A 152 15.45 6.36 15.94
N GLU A 153 15.72 5.15 16.40
CA GLU A 153 15.23 3.92 15.80
C GLU A 153 14.07 3.31 16.60
N SER A 154 13.04 2.87 15.89
CA SER A 154 11.98 2.02 16.40
C SER A 154 11.39 1.22 15.23
N HIS A 155 10.74 0.10 15.53
CA HIS A 155 10.10 -0.72 14.52
C HIS A 155 8.86 -1.41 15.07
N ASN A 156 7.93 -1.69 14.18
CA ASN A 156 6.77 -2.51 14.46
C ASN A 156 7.24 -3.95 14.72
N THR A 157 6.77 -4.57 15.81
CA THR A 157 7.21 -5.91 16.24
C THR A 157 6.48 -7.04 15.53
N ASP A 158 5.51 -6.74 14.69
CA ASP A 158 4.84 -7.71 13.84
C ASP A 158 5.81 -8.26 12.78
N ALA A 159 5.85 -9.59 12.61
CA ALA A 159 6.74 -10.25 11.66
C ALA A 159 6.52 -9.74 10.21
N ALA A 160 5.27 -9.51 9.81
CA ALA A 160 4.95 -8.98 8.50
C ALA A 160 5.47 -7.54 8.33
N ALA A 161 5.42 -6.72 9.38
CA ALA A 161 5.93 -5.36 9.33
C ALA A 161 7.46 -5.31 9.25
N ILE A 162 8.14 -6.22 9.96
CA ILE A 162 9.60 -6.38 9.88
C ILE A 162 10.02 -6.79 8.46
N GLU A 163 9.35 -7.78 7.87
CA GLU A 163 9.61 -8.20 6.49
C GLU A 163 9.40 -7.07 5.48
N LEU A 164 8.28 -6.35 5.59
CA LEU A 164 7.98 -5.22 4.70
C LEU A 164 8.97 -4.08 4.85
N SER A 165 9.39 -3.79 6.09
CA SER A 165 10.42 -2.78 6.34
C SER A 165 11.75 -3.16 5.70
N ALA A 166 12.17 -4.42 5.82
CA ALA A 166 13.41 -4.90 5.21
C ALA A 166 13.33 -4.86 3.68
N TRP A 167 12.18 -5.25 3.12
CA TRP A 167 11.92 -5.15 1.69
C TRP A 167 11.97 -3.70 1.18
N LEU A 168 11.29 -2.77 1.85
CA LEU A 168 11.33 -1.35 1.48
C LEU A 168 12.71 -0.73 1.62
N ALA A 169 13.52 -1.15 2.60
CA ALA A 169 14.92 -0.74 2.70
C ALA A 169 15.72 -1.21 1.48
N GLY A 170 15.45 -2.42 0.97
CA GLY A 170 16.00 -2.93 -0.28
C GLY A 170 15.53 -2.14 -1.52
N VAL A 171 14.27 -1.68 -1.54
CA VAL A 171 13.78 -0.77 -2.60
C VAL A 171 14.46 0.60 -2.49
N LEU A 172 14.58 1.15 -1.29
CA LEU A 172 15.24 2.44 -1.02
C LEU A 172 16.66 2.47 -1.58
N ALA A 173 17.46 1.44 -1.31
CA ALA A 173 18.84 1.31 -1.82
C ALA A 173 18.94 1.15 -3.35
N LYS A 174 17.83 0.79 -4.02
CA LYS A 174 17.77 0.81 -5.49
C LYS A 174 17.35 2.18 -6.00
N VAL A 175 16.56 2.94 -5.24
CA VAL A 175 16.04 4.27 -5.63
C VAL A 175 17.09 5.36 -5.49
N TYR A 176 17.84 5.37 -4.39
CA TYR A 176 18.93 6.31 -4.10
C TYR A 176 20.26 5.58 -3.98
#